data_AF-A0A5B7B2W1-F1
#
_entry.id   AF-A0A5B7B2W1-F1
#
_cell.length_a   1.000
_cell.length_b   1.000
_cell.length_c   1.000
_cell.angle_alpha   90.00
_cell.angle_beta   90.00
_cell.angle_gamma   90.00
#
_symmetry.space_group_name_H-M   'P 1'
#
loop_
_entity.id
_entity.type
_entity.pdbx_description
1 polymer ?
#
loop_
_entity_poly.entity_id
_entity_poly.type
_entity_poly.pdbx_seq_one_letter_code
_entity_poly.pdbx_strand_id
1 'polypeptide(L)'
;IIRGAGGGGLTLVENLNGSICPLDVAQLSFDVDNGLPLTFWPLRKDDVVRASADLHMIKFSTATMCPQSDVWEVAHYNNSVTIVTTGGAGGSIVDRFRIQKHDMSTSLSTYKFVHCVGRRACDNVGILIENGIRYLGVRIVLDPHLVVFKKAEACQNRKVTSHHEIY
;
A
#
# COMPACT_ATOMS: atom_id res chain seq x y z
N ILE A 1 4.41 -19.82 -7.77
CA ILE A 1 5.19 -18.85 -6.96
C ILE A 1 5.72 -17.82 -7.94
N ILE A 2 5.31 -16.54 -7.82
CA ILE A 2 5.90 -15.46 -8.60
C ILE A 2 7.11 -15.00 -7.82
N ARG A 3 8.30 -15.21 -8.38
CA ARG A 3 9.53 -14.69 -7.79
C ARG A 3 9.74 -13.28 -8.36
N GLY A 4 9.40 -12.25 -7.58
CA GLY A 4 9.98 -10.92 -7.79
C GLY A 4 11.47 -10.92 -7.47
N ALA A 5 12.10 -9.76 -7.34
CA ALA A 5 13.50 -9.63 -6.89
C ALA A 5 13.70 -9.99 -5.38
N GLY A 6 12.87 -10.87 -4.81
CA GLY A 6 12.77 -11.19 -3.38
C GLY A 6 11.75 -10.31 -2.63
N GLY A 7 11.30 -10.80 -1.46
CA GLY A 7 10.42 -10.07 -0.54
C GLY A 7 8.99 -10.63 -0.43
N GLY A 8 8.33 -10.27 0.67
CA GLY A 8 6.95 -10.61 1.02
C GLY A 8 5.95 -9.50 0.72
N GLY A 9 4.86 -9.50 1.48
CA GLY A 9 3.82 -8.49 1.43
C GLY A 9 4.22 -7.17 2.09
N LEU A 10 3.27 -6.24 2.08
CA LEU A 10 3.46 -4.89 2.61
C LEU A 10 3.12 -4.81 4.09
N THR A 11 3.83 -3.98 4.83
CA THR A 11 3.64 -3.75 6.27
C THR A 11 3.80 -2.28 6.61
N LEU A 12 3.51 -1.95 7.87
CA LEU A 12 3.81 -0.66 8.49
C LEU A 12 5.09 -0.76 9.32
N VAL A 13 5.90 0.28 9.28
CA VAL A 13 7.13 0.43 10.07
C VAL A 13 7.20 1.83 10.67
N GLU A 14 8.10 2.02 11.64
CA GLU A 14 8.43 3.35 12.15
C GLU A 14 8.83 4.29 11.01
N ASN A 15 8.55 5.58 11.21
CA ASN A 15 8.87 6.61 10.25
C ASN A 15 10.38 6.65 9.95
N LEU A 16 10.78 6.97 8.72
CA LEU A 16 12.18 7.02 8.30
C LEU A 16 13.03 7.97 9.16
N ASN A 17 12.42 9.02 9.73
CA ASN A 17 13.10 9.94 10.65
C ASN A 17 13.18 9.43 12.11
N GLY A 18 12.70 8.21 12.40
CA GLY A 18 12.67 7.63 13.75
C GLY A 18 11.48 8.07 14.62
N SER A 19 10.50 8.79 14.04
CA SER A 19 9.23 9.06 14.73
C SER A 19 8.35 7.81 14.74
N ILE A 20 7.58 7.62 15.81
CA ILE A 20 6.60 6.52 15.89
C ILE A 20 5.41 6.78 14.94
N CYS A 21 5.10 8.05 14.67
CA CYS A 21 4.00 8.44 13.80
C CYS A 21 4.39 9.62 12.87
N PRO A 22 3.92 9.63 11.61
CA PRO A 22 3.17 8.56 10.95
C PRO A 22 4.01 7.33 10.63
N LEU A 23 3.34 6.16 10.51
CA LEU A 23 4.01 4.92 10.11
C LEU A 23 4.26 4.92 8.60
N ASP A 24 5.43 4.46 8.19
CA ASP A 24 5.79 4.33 6.78
C ASP A 24 5.40 2.96 6.22
N VAL A 25 5.28 2.89 4.89
CA VAL A 25 4.94 1.65 4.19
C VAL A 25 6.21 0.95 3.74
N ALA A 26 6.38 -0.31 4.12
CA ALA A 26 7.54 -1.12 3.76
C ALA A 26 7.15 -2.49 3.22
N GLN A 27 8.09 -3.14 2.55
CA GLN A 27 7.99 -4.53 2.10
C GLN A 27 8.71 -5.45 3.11
N LEU A 28 8.06 -6.54 3.49
CA LEU A 28 8.71 -7.61 4.25
C LEU A 28 9.77 -8.32 3.40
N SER A 29 10.76 -8.93 4.05
CA SER A 29 11.90 -9.57 3.37
C SER A 29 11.63 -10.98 2.87
N PHE A 30 10.69 -11.71 3.49
CA PHE A 30 10.43 -13.12 3.18
C PHE A 30 9.11 -13.31 2.44
N ASP A 31 9.14 -14.08 1.35
CA ASP A 31 8.01 -14.33 0.46
C ASP A 31 6.86 -15.13 1.10
N VAL A 32 7.15 -15.84 2.19
CA VAL A 32 6.16 -16.54 3.01
C VAL A 32 5.26 -15.58 3.79
N ASP A 33 5.72 -14.36 4.05
CA ASP A 33 4.98 -13.37 4.83
C ASP A 33 4.08 -12.54 3.91
N ASN A 34 2.76 -12.72 4.03
CA ASN A 34 1.79 -11.98 3.21
C ASN A 34 1.63 -10.50 3.60
N GLY A 35 2.27 -10.07 4.70
CA GLY A 35 2.12 -8.72 5.24
C GLY A 35 0.71 -8.44 5.78
N LEU A 36 0.41 -7.15 5.90
CA LEU A 36 -0.86 -6.64 6.39
C LEU A 36 -1.86 -6.47 5.23
N PRO A 37 -3.15 -6.79 5.43
CA PRO A 37 -4.17 -6.66 4.39
C PRO A 37 -4.43 -5.19 4.04
N LEU A 38 -4.65 -4.90 2.75
CA LEU A 38 -5.01 -3.57 2.26
C LEU A 38 -6.48 -3.52 1.81
N THR A 39 -7.12 -2.38 2.00
CA THR A 39 -8.39 -2.03 1.37
C THR A 39 -8.20 -0.84 0.43
N PHE A 40 -8.87 -0.90 -0.72
CA PHE A 40 -8.81 0.11 -1.77
C PHE A 40 -10.19 0.73 -1.99
N TRP A 41 -10.24 2.06 -2.10
CA TRP A 41 -11.46 2.80 -2.43
C TRP A 41 -11.25 3.56 -3.73
N PRO A 42 -12.02 3.26 -4.79
CA PRO A 42 -11.99 4.01 -6.03
C PRO A 42 -12.38 5.49 -5.82
N LEU A 43 -11.77 6.40 -6.58
CA LEU A 43 -12.06 7.84 -6.53
C LEU A 43 -13.45 8.17 -7.04
N ARG A 44 -13.90 7.46 -8.08
CA ARG A 44 -15.30 7.46 -8.49
C ARG A 44 -16.02 6.40 -7.68
N LYS A 45 -17.21 6.71 -7.16
CA LYS A 45 -18.02 5.74 -6.40
C LYS A 45 -18.35 4.56 -7.29
N ASP A 46 -17.70 3.44 -7.01
CA ASP A 46 -17.72 2.23 -7.82
C ASP A 46 -17.58 1.04 -6.87
N ASP A 47 -18.21 -0.07 -7.20
CA ASP A 47 -18.20 -1.29 -6.40
C ASP A 47 -16.97 -2.16 -6.69
N VAL A 48 -16.31 -1.92 -7.83
CA VAL A 48 -15.12 -2.65 -8.27
C VAL A 48 -13.91 -1.73 -8.43
N VAL A 49 -12.77 -2.18 -7.92
CA VAL A 49 -11.47 -1.54 -8.16
C VAL A 49 -10.96 -1.97 -9.54
N ARG A 50 -11.04 -1.08 -10.52
CA ARG A 50 -10.55 -1.32 -11.88
C ARG A 50 -9.08 -0.91 -12.02
N ALA A 51 -8.30 -1.68 -12.77
CA ALA A 51 -6.93 -1.28 -13.12
C ALA A 51 -6.92 0.07 -13.84
N SER A 52 -5.90 0.88 -13.57
CA SER A 52 -5.69 2.24 -14.07
C SER A 52 -6.75 3.26 -13.65
N ALA A 53 -7.73 2.89 -12.82
CA ALA A 53 -8.65 3.84 -12.19
C ALA A 53 -7.96 4.58 -11.03
N ASP A 54 -8.36 5.83 -10.81
CA ASP A 54 -7.90 6.63 -9.69
C ASP A 54 -8.44 6.08 -8.38
N LEU A 55 -7.58 6.00 -7.36
CA LEU A 55 -7.95 5.58 -6.01
C LEU A 55 -8.07 6.80 -5.08
N HIS A 56 -9.16 6.88 -4.33
CA HIS A 56 -9.31 7.83 -3.25
C HIS A 56 -8.53 7.40 -2.02
N MET A 57 -8.57 6.11 -1.64
CA MET A 57 -7.90 5.67 -0.41
C MET A 57 -7.25 4.31 -0.63
N ILE A 58 -6.04 4.17 -0.10
CA ILE A 58 -5.37 2.90 0.14
C ILE A 58 -5.07 2.90 1.64
N LYS A 59 -5.55 1.89 2.35
CA LYS A 59 -5.31 1.74 3.80
C LYS A 59 -4.98 0.31 4.14
N PHE A 60 -4.16 0.13 5.18
CA PHE A 60 -4.10 -1.15 5.86
C PHE A 60 -5.39 -1.41 6.64
N SER A 61 -5.86 -2.65 6.62
CA SER A 61 -7.09 -3.10 7.28
C SER A 61 -6.74 -3.61 8.69
N THR A 62 -5.98 -2.81 9.42
CA THR A 62 -5.52 -3.06 10.78
C THR A 62 -5.61 -1.77 11.59
N ALA A 63 -5.87 -1.87 12.88
CA ALA A 63 -5.75 -0.73 13.77
C ALA A 63 -4.27 -0.38 13.96
N THR A 64 -3.97 0.91 14.02
CA THR A 64 -2.63 1.43 14.36
C THR A 64 -2.72 2.21 15.69
N MET A 65 -1.57 2.44 16.34
CA MET A 65 -1.50 3.25 17.55
C MET A 65 -1.48 4.76 17.27
N CYS A 66 -1.38 5.13 16.00
CA CYS A 66 -1.21 6.52 15.65
C CYS A 66 -2.55 7.26 15.57
N PRO A 67 -2.60 8.54 16.00
CA PRO A 67 -3.84 9.31 15.97
C PRO A 67 -4.22 9.82 14.57
N GLN A 68 -3.27 9.89 13.64
CA GLN A 68 -3.55 10.31 12.27
C GLN A 68 -4.20 9.20 11.42
N SER A 69 -4.67 9.57 10.24
CA SER A 69 -5.25 8.67 9.25
C SER A 69 -4.27 7.59 8.79
N ASP A 70 -4.74 6.36 8.54
CA ASP A 70 -3.92 5.30 7.92
C ASP A 70 -3.94 5.32 6.38
N VAL A 71 -4.46 6.40 5.76
CA VAL A 71 -4.44 6.54 4.29
C VAL A 71 -3.02 6.77 3.81
N TRP A 72 -2.66 6.08 2.74
CA TRP A 72 -1.41 6.30 2.03
C TRP A 72 -1.30 7.73 1.48
N GLU A 73 -0.16 8.34 1.70
CA GLU A 73 0.28 9.58 1.06
C GLU A 73 1.73 9.45 0.59
N VAL A 74 2.20 10.42 -0.18
CA VAL A 74 3.61 10.51 -0.57
C VAL A 74 4.29 11.56 0.30
N ALA A 75 5.31 11.14 1.05
CA ALA A 75 6.14 12.01 1.86
C ALA A 75 7.49 12.27 1.21
N HIS A 76 7.91 13.53 1.25
CA HIS A 76 9.21 14.00 0.77
C HIS A 76 10.11 14.26 1.98
N TYR A 77 11.04 13.33 2.25
CA TYR A 77 11.94 13.43 3.41
C TYR A 77 13.13 14.34 3.15
N ASN A 78 13.70 14.25 1.94
CA ASN A 78 14.73 15.13 1.45
C ASN A 78 14.66 15.20 -0.09
N ASN A 79 15.56 15.96 -0.73
CA ASN A 79 15.56 16.16 -2.18
C ASN A 79 15.72 14.88 -3.00
N SER A 80 16.16 13.79 -2.38
CA SER A 80 16.32 12.48 -3.01
C SER A 80 15.22 11.51 -2.55
N VAL A 81 14.92 11.45 -1.25
CA VAL A 81 14.08 10.40 -0.68
C VAL A 81 12.61 10.82 -0.66
N THR A 82 11.83 10.13 -1.49
CA THR A 82 10.37 10.23 -1.54
C THR A 82 9.79 8.83 -1.39
N ILE A 83 8.94 8.64 -0.38
CA ILE A 83 8.37 7.34 -0.02
C ILE A 83 6.86 7.44 0.21
N VAL A 84 6.21 6.29 0.26
CA VAL A 84 4.82 6.15 0.67
C VAL A 84 4.75 6.04 2.19
N THR A 85 3.97 6.91 2.82
CA THR A 85 3.70 6.92 4.26
C THR A 85 2.20 6.89 4.54
N THR A 86 1.81 6.86 5.82
CA THR A 86 0.43 7.06 6.26
C THR A 86 0.21 8.49 6.74
N GLY A 87 -1.04 8.87 7.00
CA GLY A 87 -1.41 10.23 7.44
C GLY A 87 -2.28 10.99 6.44
N GLY A 88 -2.48 10.43 5.24
CA GLY A 88 -3.11 11.13 4.13
C GLY A 88 -4.59 11.47 4.32
N ALA A 89 -5.01 12.51 3.60
CA ALA A 89 -6.43 12.86 3.42
C ALA A 89 -7.13 12.03 2.33
N GLY A 90 -6.37 11.27 1.53
CA GLY A 90 -6.85 10.55 0.36
C GLY A 90 -6.59 11.26 -0.96
N GLY A 91 -6.64 10.48 -2.02
CA GLY A 91 -6.43 10.88 -3.40
C GLY A 91 -7.51 11.84 -3.89
N SER A 92 -7.06 12.72 -4.78
CA SER A 92 -7.81 13.73 -5.51
C SER A 92 -7.52 13.61 -7.01
N ILE A 93 -8.13 14.46 -7.84
CA ILE A 93 -7.83 14.49 -9.27
C ILE A 93 -6.37 14.92 -9.53
N VAL A 94 -5.77 15.68 -8.61
CA VAL A 94 -4.43 16.24 -8.76
C VAL A 94 -3.37 15.33 -8.11
N ASP A 95 -3.70 14.55 -7.11
CA ASP A 95 -2.74 13.69 -6.39
C ASP A 95 -3.43 12.37 -6.09
N ARG A 96 -3.01 11.27 -6.71
CA ARG A 96 -3.67 9.98 -6.56
C ARG A 96 -2.75 8.80 -6.87
N PHE A 97 -3.10 7.67 -6.29
CA PHE A 97 -2.54 6.38 -6.66
C PHE A 97 -3.41 5.68 -7.72
N ARG A 98 -2.77 4.81 -8.51
CA ARG A 98 -3.44 3.84 -9.39
C ARG A 98 -2.76 2.48 -9.28
N ILE A 99 -3.54 1.44 -9.55
CA ILE A 99 -3.03 0.08 -9.75
C ILE A 99 -3.01 -0.18 -11.25
N GLN A 100 -1.84 -0.36 -11.85
CA GLN A 100 -1.71 -0.66 -13.28
C GLN A 100 -1.38 -2.13 -13.48
N LYS A 101 -1.98 -2.75 -14.49
CA LYS A 101 -1.59 -4.09 -14.93
C LYS A 101 -0.18 -4.02 -15.55
N HIS A 102 0.66 -5.00 -15.25
CA HIS A 102 1.98 -5.14 -15.81
C HIS A 102 2.10 -6.56 -16.36
N ASP A 103 1.85 -6.74 -17.66
CA ASP A 103 1.82 -8.08 -18.24
C ASP A 103 3.25 -8.56 -18.52
N MET A 104 3.81 -9.35 -17.61
CA MET A 104 5.12 -9.99 -17.80
C MET A 104 5.01 -11.36 -18.51
N SER A 105 3.85 -12.02 -18.41
CA SER A 105 3.58 -13.35 -18.98
C SER A 105 2.09 -13.52 -19.25
N THR A 106 1.74 -14.39 -20.20
CA THR A 106 0.36 -14.74 -20.56
C THR A 106 -0.40 -15.49 -19.45
N SER A 107 0.32 -16.07 -18.48
CA SER A 107 -0.27 -16.95 -17.46
C SER A 107 -0.56 -16.29 -16.11
N LEU A 108 0.02 -15.13 -15.81
CA LEU A 108 -0.12 -14.47 -14.50
C LEU A 108 -0.22 -12.96 -14.68
N SER A 109 -1.36 -12.40 -14.26
CA SER A 109 -1.52 -10.94 -14.19
C SER A 109 -0.76 -10.40 -12.97
N THR A 110 0.33 -9.68 -13.21
CA THR A 110 0.98 -8.88 -12.17
C THR A 110 0.56 -7.43 -12.31
N TYR A 111 0.70 -6.69 -11.22
CA TYR A 111 0.31 -5.29 -11.13
C TYR A 111 1.44 -4.47 -10.54
N LYS A 112 1.34 -3.15 -10.70
CA LYS A 112 2.20 -2.18 -10.04
C LYS A 112 1.38 -1.03 -9.50
N PHE A 113 1.84 -0.43 -8.41
CA PHE A 113 1.32 0.85 -7.96
C PHE A 113 2.06 1.98 -8.68
N VAL A 114 1.33 3.05 -8.99
CA VAL A 114 1.89 4.30 -9.50
C VAL A 114 1.26 5.48 -8.77
N HIS A 115 1.99 6.58 -8.66
CA HIS A 115 1.52 7.84 -8.10
C HIS A 115 1.45 8.89 -9.21
N CYS A 116 0.33 9.60 -9.33
CA CYS A 116 0.05 10.52 -10.42
C CYS A 116 -0.21 11.92 -9.89
N VAL A 117 0.66 12.88 -10.24
CA VAL A 117 0.49 14.29 -9.89
C VAL A 117 0.08 15.13 -11.09
N GLY A 118 -1.15 15.65 -11.05
CA GLY A 118 -1.78 16.45 -12.09
C GLY A 118 -1.96 15.64 -13.37
N ARG A 119 -1.53 16.25 -14.49
CA ARG A 119 -1.56 15.65 -15.84
C ARG A 119 -0.22 15.07 -16.27
N ARG A 120 0.78 15.03 -15.38
CA ARG A 120 2.10 14.47 -15.68
C ARG A 120 2.03 12.95 -15.80
N ALA A 121 3.08 12.36 -16.38
CA ALA A 121 3.29 10.92 -16.30
C ALA A 121 3.30 10.49 -14.83
N CYS A 122 2.72 9.33 -14.53
CA CYS A 122 2.71 8.80 -13.18
C CYS A 122 4.06 8.17 -12.85
N ASP A 123 4.55 8.44 -11.65
CA ASP A 123 5.77 7.86 -11.11
C ASP A 123 5.51 6.42 -10.64
N ASN A 124 6.48 5.54 -10.85
CA ASN A 124 6.39 4.18 -10.33
C ASN A 124 6.52 4.20 -8.80
N VAL A 125 5.74 3.34 -8.14
CA VAL A 125 5.99 2.97 -6.76
C VAL A 125 6.85 1.70 -6.77
N GLY A 126 8.04 1.78 -6.19
CA GLY A 126 9.03 0.70 -6.16
C GLY A 126 9.56 0.46 -4.76
N ILE A 127 10.64 -0.32 -4.65
CA ILE A 127 11.32 -0.56 -3.37
C ILE A 127 12.54 0.35 -3.25
N LEU A 128 12.59 1.13 -2.18
CA LEU A 128 13.74 1.94 -1.78
C LEU A 128 14.32 1.36 -0.48
N ILE A 129 15.61 1.07 -0.47
CA ILE A 129 16.27 0.52 0.71
C ILE A 129 17.00 1.65 1.44
N GLU A 130 16.54 1.97 2.65
CA GLU A 130 17.16 2.96 3.54
C GLU A 130 17.40 2.31 4.90
N ASN A 131 18.63 2.37 5.42
CA ASN A 131 19.02 1.75 6.70
C ASN A 131 18.62 0.27 6.84
N GLY A 132 18.63 -0.48 5.73
CA GLY A 132 18.24 -1.90 5.70
C GLY A 132 16.74 -2.16 5.65
N ILE A 133 15.90 -1.12 5.73
CA ILE A 133 14.45 -1.22 5.62
C ILE A 133 14.02 -0.97 4.17
N ARG A 134 13.09 -1.79 3.67
CA ARG A 134 12.62 -1.80 2.26
C ARG A 134 11.36 -0.95 2.10
N TYR A 135 11.48 0.37 2.17
CA TYR A 135 10.37 1.30 2.01
C TYR A 135 9.75 1.24 0.61
N LEU A 136 8.47 1.58 0.51
CA LEU A 136 7.85 1.87 -0.79
C LEU A 136 8.27 3.27 -1.23
N GLY A 137 9.12 3.36 -2.26
CA GLY A 137 9.60 4.60 -2.84
C GLY A 137 8.77 5.06 -4.04
N VAL A 138 8.75 6.36 -4.33
CA VAL A 138 8.03 6.92 -5.51
C VAL A 138 8.99 7.74 -6.37
N ARG A 139 9.32 7.25 -7.59
CA ARG A 139 10.14 7.98 -8.58
C ARG A 139 9.90 7.48 -10.01
N ILE A 140 10.15 8.35 -11.00
CA ILE A 140 10.02 7.99 -12.42
C ILE A 140 11.02 6.91 -12.89
N VAL A 141 12.27 6.99 -12.46
CA VAL A 141 13.36 6.07 -12.85
C VAL A 141 13.43 4.81 -11.99
N LEU A 142 12.56 4.69 -10.99
CA LEU A 142 12.54 3.54 -10.09
C LEU A 142 11.79 2.39 -10.76
N ASP A 143 12.40 1.19 -10.70
CA ASP A 143 11.73 -0.03 -11.15
C ASP A 143 10.47 -0.26 -10.30
N PRO A 144 9.32 -0.55 -10.94
CA PRO A 144 8.09 -0.76 -10.20
C PRO A 144 8.16 -2.00 -9.33
N HIS A 145 7.61 -1.91 -8.11
CA HIS A 145 7.42 -3.07 -7.28
C HIS A 145 6.23 -3.88 -7.82
N LEU A 146 6.54 -5.00 -8.48
CA LEU A 146 5.52 -5.87 -9.05
C LEU A 146 4.84 -6.69 -7.96
N VAL A 147 3.52 -6.63 -7.93
CA VAL A 147 2.68 -7.26 -6.91
C VAL A 147 1.62 -8.17 -7.54
N VAL A 148 1.13 -9.09 -6.72
CA VAL A 148 -0.11 -9.82 -6.96
C VAL A 148 -1.04 -9.66 -5.77
N PHE A 149 -2.34 -9.70 -6.04
CA PHE A 149 -3.34 -9.58 -5.00
C PHE A 149 -3.80 -10.96 -4.55
N LYS A 150 -3.58 -11.26 -3.27
CA LYS A 150 -4.16 -12.41 -2.58
C LYS A 150 -5.30 -11.89 -1.70
N LYS A 151 -6.48 -12.50 -1.83
CA LYS A 151 -7.61 -12.16 -0.96
C LYS A 151 -7.22 -12.44 0.49
N ALA A 152 -7.34 -11.45 1.36
CA ALA A 152 -7.18 -11.64 2.79
C ALA A 152 -8.30 -12.53 3.32
N GLU A 153 -7.96 -13.52 4.14
CA GLU A 153 -8.96 -14.26 4.89
C GLU A 153 -9.57 -13.31 5.91
N ALA A 154 -10.90 -13.25 5.96
CA ALA A 154 -11.56 -12.51 7.03
C ALA A 154 -11.16 -13.16 8.35
N CYS A 155 -10.74 -12.37 9.35
CA CYS A 155 -10.90 -12.81 10.73
C CYS A 155 -12.38 -13.18 10.88
N GLN A 156 -12.69 -14.48 10.93
CA GLN A 156 -13.93 -14.94 11.50
C GLN A 156 -13.85 -14.54 12.97
N ASN A 157 -14.21 -13.30 13.28
CA ASN A 157 -14.71 -12.99 14.59
C ASN A 157 -15.91 -13.90 14.75
N ARG A 158 -15.71 -15.09 15.32
CA ARG A 158 -16.81 -15.88 15.86
C ARG A 158 -17.54 -14.87 16.74
N LYS A 159 -18.75 -14.49 16.34
CA LYS A 159 -19.64 -13.77 17.25
C LYS A 159 -19.68 -14.65 18.49
N VAL A 160 -19.02 -14.22 19.56
CA VAL A 160 -19.30 -14.74 20.88
C VAL A 160 -20.67 -14.17 21.19
N THR A 161 -21.72 -14.86 20.75
CA THR A 161 -23.05 -14.63 21.30
C THR A 161 -22.96 -15.03 22.75
N SER A 162 -22.79 -14.03 23.62
CA SER A 162 -23.04 -14.17 25.04
C SER A 162 -24.51 -14.51 25.23
N HIS A 163 -24.84 -15.80 25.13
CA HIS A 163 -26.06 -16.35 25.68
C HIS A 163 -25.95 -16.39 27.20
N HIS A 164 -25.87 -15.24 27.87
CA HIS A 164 -26.06 -15.13 29.31
C HIS A 164 -26.57 -13.72 29.61
N GLU A 165 -27.90 -13.56 29.52
CA GLU A 165 -28.60 -12.63 30.41
C GLU A 165 -28.49 -13.22 31.82
N ILE A 166 -27.81 -12.50 32.72
CA ILE A 166 -27.90 -12.74 34.16
C ILE A 166 -27.99 -11.35 34.83
N TYR A 167 -29.24 -11.07 35.24
CA TYR A 167 -29.83 -9.96 36.01
C TYR A 167 -29.76 -8.54 35.43
#